data_AF-A0A7Y2BTL2-F1
#
_entry.id   AF-A0A7Y2BTL2-F1
#
_cell.length_a   1.000
_cell.length_b   1.000
_cell.length_c   1.000
_cell.angle_alpha   90.00
_cell.angle_beta   90.00
_cell.angle_gamma   90.00
#
_symmetry.space_group_name_H-M   'P 1'
#
loop_
_entity.id
_entity.type
_entity.pdbx_description
1 polymer ?
#
loop_
_entity_poly.entity_id
_entity_poly.type
_entity_poly.pdbx_seq_one_letter_code
_entity_poly.pdbx_strand_id
1 'polypeptide(L)'
;DYDVRFVYAHPADWYVSIFPGRDVIEIPIDEVLDINGWDIRKALGLLLKPNPVMLEWLSSPIRYIWDDAICGQLTEFSHRVAHRNACLHHYLHLAESQWTRHVGDNDEVNFKKYFYILRPALAIRWIRLRPDVSPPMNLQAMVAGLDLPDATIGEIARLLESKSKAKEIGAGKRIPAIDALIAEETAWARETDKSRQRSDLIGVADELFRRIVGEVDDV
;
A
#
# COMPACT_ATOMS: atom_id res chain seq x y z
N ASP A 1 -12.58 -9.11 -5.89
CA ASP A 1 -11.18 -9.55 -5.87
C ASP A 1 -10.86 -9.93 -4.43
N TYR A 2 -10.47 -11.17 -4.21
CA TYR A 2 -9.94 -11.64 -2.93
C TYR A 2 -8.42 -11.60 -3.02
N ASP A 3 -7.83 -10.56 -2.44
CA ASP A 3 -6.39 -10.37 -2.39
C ASP A 3 -5.86 -11.04 -1.11
N VAL A 4 -5.26 -12.23 -1.23
CA VAL A 4 -4.56 -12.87 -0.11
C VAL A 4 -3.10 -12.44 -0.16
N ARG A 5 -2.62 -11.89 0.95
CA ARG A 5 -1.25 -11.40 1.11
C ARG A 5 -0.62 -12.05 2.32
N PHE A 6 0.61 -12.52 2.19
CA PHE A 6 1.32 -13.19 3.27
C PHE A 6 2.82 -12.92 3.23
N VAL A 7 3.48 -13.11 4.38
CA VAL A 7 4.93 -13.08 4.50
C VAL A 7 5.37 -14.46 4.98
N TYR A 8 6.46 -14.97 4.42
CA TYR A 8 7.03 -16.27 4.78
C TYR A 8 8.53 -16.16 5.01
N ALA A 9 9.11 -17.13 5.70
CA ALA A 9 10.53 -17.24 5.93
C ALA A 9 11.00 -18.66 5.59
N HIS A 10 12.26 -18.76 5.17
CA HIS A 10 12.95 -20.03 4.93
C HIS A 10 13.86 -20.38 6.12
N PRO A 11 14.36 -21.63 6.20
CA PRO A 11 15.46 -21.99 7.10
C PRO A 11 16.74 -21.19 6.80
N ALA A 12 17.62 -21.04 7.78
CA ALA A 12 18.86 -20.25 7.63
C ALA A 12 19.71 -20.70 6.43
N ASP A 13 19.84 -22.01 6.20
CA ASP A 13 20.66 -22.57 5.11
C ASP A 13 20.23 -22.10 3.72
N TRP A 14 18.93 -21.81 3.51
CA TRP A 14 18.43 -21.27 2.24
C TRP A 14 19.00 -19.87 1.98
N TYR A 15 19.17 -19.09 3.03
CA TYR A 15 19.67 -17.72 2.97
C TYR A 15 21.18 -17.63 2.78
N VAL A 16 21.91 -18.70 3.14
CA VAL A 16 23.37 -18.84 3.01
C VAL A 16 23.70 -19.63 1.74
N SER A 17 23.12 -19.18 0.62
CA SER A 17 23.38 -19.73 -0.72
C SER A 17 24.17 -18.74 -1.57
N ILE A 18 25.00 -19.26 -2.48
CA ILE A 18 25.76 -18.44 -3.46
C ILE A 18 24.81 -17.61 -4.33
N PHE A 19 23.66 -18.19 -4.70
CA PHE A 19 22.64 -17.50 -5.48
C PHE A 19 21.38 -17.31 -4.62
N PRO A 20 20.81 -16.09 -4.60
CA PRO A 20 19.53 -15.84 -3.95
C PRO A 20 18.44 -16.72 -4.58
N GLY A 21 17.64 -17.39 -3.75
CA GLY A 21 16.44 -18.06 -4.23
C GLY A 21 15.30 -17.07 -4.53
N ARG A 22 14.21 -17.60 -5.09
CA ARG A 22 13.01 -16.81 -5.40
C ARG A 22 12.39 -16.28 -4.10
N ASP A 23 12.18 -14.97 -4.04
CA ASP A 23 11.72 -14.23 -2.85
C ASP A 23 10.22 -13.82 -2.91
N VAL A 24 9.49 -14.34 -3.90
CA VAL A 24 8.07 -14.09 -4.13
C VAL A 24 7.35 -15.39 -4.47
N ILE A 25 6.17 -15.58 -3.90
CA ILE A 25 5.20 -16.60 -4.31
C ILE A 25 3.99 -15.89 -4.91
N GLU A 26 3.72 -16.15 -6.19
CA GLU A 26 2.54 -15.66 -6.91
C GLU A 26 1.78 -16.88 -7.41
N ILE A 27 0.54 -17.04 -6.94
CA ILE A 27 -0.32 -18.16 -7.37
C ILE A 27 -1.58 -17.55 -7.98
N PRO A 28 -1.70 -17.51 -9.32
CA PRO A 28 -2.97 -17.22 -9.95
C PRO A 28 -3.85 -18.46 -9.82
N ILE A 29 -4.78 -18.46 -8.86
CA ILE A 29 -5.67 -19.61 -8.62
C ILE A 29 -6.91 -19.51 -9.51
N ASP A 30 -7.44 -18.30 -9.74
CA ASP A 30 -8.54 -17.97 -10.69
C ASP A 30 -8.63 -16.42 -10.85
N GLU A 31 -9.42 -15.89 -11.80
CA GLU A 31 -9.69 -14.44 -12.00
C GLU A 31 -10.22 -13.72 -10.74
N VAL A 32 -10.64 -14.48 -9.73
CA VAL A 32 -11.27 -13.97 -8.50
C VAL A 32 -10.32 -13.97 -7.30
N LEU A 33 -9.27 -14.81 -7.29
CA LEU A 33 -8.39 -15.05 -6.13
C LEU A 33 -6.92 -14.77 -6.51
N ASP A 34 -6.38 -13.70 -5.94
CA ASP A 34 -5.01 -13.24 -6.18
C ASP A 34 -4.17 -13.47 -4.91
N ILE A 35 -3.25 -14.44 -4.97
CA ILE A 35 -2.40 -14.83 -3.84
C ILE A 35 -0.96 -14.38 -4.08
N ASN A 36 -0.47 -13.50 -3.21
CA ASN A 36 0.90 -12.97 -3.26
C ASN A 36 1.59 -13.09 -1.91
N GLY A 37 2.78 -13.68 -1.91
CA GLY A 37 3.62 -13.86 -0.74
C GLY A 37 5.00 -13.28 -0.95
N TRP A 38 5.55 -12.63 0.09
CA TRP A 38 6.93 -12.18 0.10
C TRP A 38 7.76 -12.91 1.13
N ASP A 39 8.98 -13.28 0.75
CA ASP A 39 10.00 -13.72 1.69
C ASP A 39 10.34 -12.59 2.69
N ILE A 40 10.66 -12.95 3.93
CA ILE A 40 10.91 -11.99 5.02
C ILE A 40 12.06 -11.03 4.72
N ARG A 41 13.12 -11.47 4.02
CA ARG A 41 14.21 -10.58 3.59
C ARG A 41 13.69 -9.52 2.62
N LYS A 42 12.84 -9.92 1.68
CA LYS A 42 12.18 -8.99 0.74
C LYS A 42 11.25 -8.03 1.49
N ALA A 43 10.39 -8.55 2.38
CA ALA A 43 9.45 -7.75 3.15
C ALA A 43 10.16 -6.67 3.99
N LEU A 44 11.21 -7.03 4.73
CA LEU A 44 12.05 -6.10 5.48
C LEU A 44 12.79 -5.10 4.56
N GLY A 45 13.33 -5.58 3.44
CA GLY A 45 13.95 -4.73 2.43
C GLY A 45 12.99 -3.73 1.78
N LEU A 46 11.70 -4.06 1.71
CA LEU A 46 10.65 -3.15 1.24
C LEU A 46 10.22 -2.18 2.34
N LEU A 47 10.19 -2.60 3.61
CA LEU A 47 9.99 -1.70 4.75
C LEU A 47 11.11 -0.67 4.86
N LEU A 48 12.37 -1.06 4.59
CA LEU A 48 13.53 -0.16 4.50
C LEU A 48 13.42 0.88 3.37
N LYS A 49 12.49 0.68 2.43
CA LYS A 49 12.24 1.55 1.29
C LYS A 49 10.92 2.31 1.48
N PRO A 50 10.70 3.40 0.72
CA PRO A 50 9.38 4.00 0.48
C PRO A 50 8.38 3.02 -0.16
N ASN A 51 7.95 1.98 0.56
CA ASN A 51 6.95 1.05 0.05
C ASN A 51 5.78 0.91 1.04
N PRO A 52 4.65 1.59 0.80
CA PRO A 52 3.48 1.47 1.64
C PRO A 52 2.81 0.10 1.54
N VAL A 53 3.10 -0.72 0.51
CA VAL A 53 2.41 -1.99 0.33
C VAL A 53 2.59 -2.92 1.53
N MET A 54 3.79 -2.97 2.13
CA MET A 54 4.01 -3.79 3.33
C MET A 54 3.30 -3.22 4.56
N LEU A 55 3.25 -1.89 4.70
CA LEU A 55 2.45 -1.23 5.75
C LEU A 55 0.97 -1.57 5.60
N GLU A 56 0.47 -1.54 4.35
CA GLU A 56 -0.90 -1.88 4.03
C GLU A 56 -1.21 -3.32 4.44
N TRP A 57 -0.33 -4.29 4.12
CA TRP A 57 -0.51 -5.70 4.50
C TRP A 57 -0.57 -5.88 6.03
N LEU A 58 0.33 -5.24 6.78
CA LEU A 58 0.34 -5.29 8.26
C LEU A 58 -0.90 -4.63 8.88
N SER A 59 -1.49 -3.65 8.20
CA SER A 59 -2.71 -2.95 8.64
C SER A 59 -4.02 -3.60 8.22
N SER A 60 -3.97 -4.77 7.56
CA SER A 60 -5.17 -5.46 7.09
C SER A 60 -6.14 -5.78 8.25
N PRO A 61 -7.44 -5.49 8.10
CA PRO A 61 -8.44 -5.83 9.11
C PRO A 61 -8.77 -7.33 9.14
N ILE A 62 -8.44 -8.08 8.08
CA ILE A 62 -8.68 -9.51 7.98
C ILE A 62 -7.34 -10.24 8.11
N ARG A 63 -7.24 -11.12 9.11
CA ARG A 63 -6.04 -11.89 9.46
C ARG A 63 -6.38 -13.38 9.43
N TYR A 64 -5.65 -14.16 8.66
CA TYR A 64 -5.88 -15.61 8.50
C TYR A 64 -4.94 -16.42 9.39
N ILE A 65 -3.64 -16.27 9.17
CA ILE A 65 -2.56 -16.80 9.99
C ILE A 65 -1.79 -15.58 10.48
N TRP A 66 -1.65 -15.44 11.80
CA TRP A 66 -1.08 -14.25 12.41
C TRP A 66 -0.31 -14.64 13.67
N ASP A 67 0.97 -14.29 13.70
CA ASP A 67 1.81 -14.41 14.88
C ASP A 67 1.95 -13.03 15.52
N ASP A 68 1.37 -12.83 16.69
CA ASP A 68 1.35 -11.52 17.34
C ASP A 68 2.75 -11.01 17.71
N ALA A 69 3.71 -11.89 18.00
CA ALA A 69 5.07 -11.51 18.36
C ALA A 69 5.84 -11.03 17.12
N ILE A 70 5.84 -11.80 16.04
CA ILE A 70 6.54 -11.44 14.80
C ILE A 70 5.86 -10.25 14.13
N CYS A 71 4.53 -10.27 14.00
CA CYS A 71 3.81 -9.19 13.36
C CYS A 71 3.84 -7.90 14.19
N GLY A 72 3.89 -7.99 15.52
CA GLY A 72 4.12 -6.85 16.40
C GLY A 72 5.47 -6.18 16.15
N GLN A 73 6.55 -6.98 16.07
CA GLN A 73 7.89 -6.48 15.77
C GLN A 73 7.99 -5.86 14.37
N LEU A 74 7.37 -6.47 13.36
CA LEU A 74 7.31 -5.91 12.00
C LEU A 74 6.55 -4.59 11.98
N THR A 75 5.44 -4.51 12.71
CA THR A 75 4.64 -3.28 12.83
C THR A 75 5.44 -2.17 13.51
N GLU A 76 6.09 -2.45 14.63
CA GLU A 76 6.96 -1.50 15.33
C GLU A 76 8.12 -1.02 14.44
N PHE A 77 8.81 -1.95 13.77
CA PHE A 77 9.86 -1.62 12.81
C PHE A 77 9.33 -0.71 11.70
N SER A 78 8.15 -1.01 11.18
CA SER A 78 7.51 -0.22 10.14
C SER A 78 7.22 1.23 10.57
N HIS A 79 6.84 1.46 11.84
CA HIS A 79 6.65 2.81 12.38
C HIS A 79 7.97 3.58 12.48
N ARG A 80 9.08 2.89 12.75
CA ARG A 80 10.42 3.51 12.79
C ARG A 80 10.93 3.89 11.40
N VAL A 81 10.50 3.15 10.37
CA VAL A 81 10.87 3.42 8.97
C VAL A 81 9.82 4.24 8.22
N ALA A 82 8.66 4.54 8.80
CA ALA A 82 7.59 5.30 8.16
C ALA A 82 8.04 6.74 7.86
N HIS A 83 8.81 6.88 6.78
CA HIS A 83 9.32 8.13 6.28
C HIS A 83 8.19 8.79 5.56
N ARG A 84 7.58 9.78 6.21
CA ARG A 84 6.56 10.68 5.64
C ARG A 84 6.84 11.01 4.16
N ASN A 85 8.06 11.45 3.86
CA ASN A 85 8.46 11.87 2.51
C ASN A 85 8.59 10.68 1.55
N ALA A 86 9.05 9.54 2.05
CA ALA A 86 9.27 8.36 1.24
C ALA A 86 7.91 7.73 0.84
N CYS A 87 6.95 7.64 1.78
CA CYS A 87 5.57 7.21 1.48
C CYS A 87 4.89 8.20 0.52
N LEU A 88 5.13 9.50 0.68
CA LEU A 88 4.58 10.55 -0.19
C LEU A 88 5.02 10.37 -1.65
N HIS A 89 6.33 10.19 -1.91
CA HIS A 89 6.84 9.95 -3.27
C HIS A 89 6.22 8.70 -3.90
N HIS A 90 6.09 7.61 -3.14
CA HIS A 90 5.47 6.38 -3.65
C HIS A 90 4.03 6.62 -4.10
N TYR A 91 3.21 7.22 -3.23
CA TYR A 91 1.82 7.48 -3.57
C TYR A 91 1.68 8.49 -4.71
N LEU A 92 2.55 9.51 -4.78
CA LEU A 92 2.60 10.45 -5.91
C LEU A 92 2.90 9.71 -7.22
N HIS A 93 3.99 8.95 -7.28
CA HIS A 93 4.37 8.21 -8.47
C HIS A 93 3.29 7.20 -8.90
N LEU A 94 2.68 6.51 -7.94
CA LEU A 94 1.59 5.57 -8.20
C LEU A 94 0.36 6.28 -8.77
N ALA A 95 -0.05 7.42 -8.17
CA ALA A 95 -1.18 8.22 -8.66
C ALA A 95 -0.93 8.71 -10.09
N GLU A 96 0.24 9.31 -10.36
CA GLU A 96 0.60 9.86 -11.67
C GLU A 96 0.72 8.77 -12.74
N SER A 97 1.34 7.62 -12.40
CA SER A 97 1.48 6.48 -13.30
C SER A 97 0.11 5.91 -13.68
N GLN A 98 -0.77 5.70 -12.71
CA GLN A 98 -2.12 5.19 -12.95
C GLN A 98 -2.99 6.20 -13.71
N TRP A 99 -2.87 7.50 -13.39
CA TRP A 99 -3.56 8.57 -14.11
C TRP A 99 -3.15 8.61 -15.58
N THR A 100 -1.85 8.62 -15.85
CA THR A 100 -1.31 8.65 -17.23
C THR A 100 -1.75 7.42 -18.03
N ARG A 101 -1.77 6.24 -17.38
CA ARG A 101 -2.10 4.98 -18.03
C ARG A 101 -3.60 4.78 -18.30
N HIS A 102 -4.46 5.32 -17.46
CA HIS A 102 -5.88 4.96 -17.44
C HIS A 102 -6.85 6.13 -17.61
N VAL A 103 -6.41 7.37 -17.40
CA VAL A 103 -7.24 8.57 -17.58
C VAL A 103 -6.67 9.41 -18.72
N GLY A 104 -5.47 9.98 -18.56
CA GLY A 104 -4.87 10.88 -19.54
C GLY A 104 -5.84 11.97 -20.00
N ASP A 105 -5.99 12.11 -21.31
CA ASP A 105 -6.90 13.06 -21.96
C ASP A 105 -8.28 12.46 -22.31
N ASN A 106 -8.61 11.27 -21.81
CA ASN A 106 -9.90 10.64 -22.10
C ASN A 106 -11.04 11.30 -21.29
N ASP A 107 -12.22 11.40 -21.89
CA ASP A 107 -13.44 11.89 -21.23
C ASP A 107 -14.17 10.81 -20.40
N GLU A 108 -13.89 9.55 -20.74
CA GLU A 108 -14.40 8.37 -20.05
C GLU A 108 -13.28 7.57 -19.40
N VAL A 109 -13.64 6.89 -18.32
CA VAL A 109 -12.71 6.13 -17.51
C VAL A 109 -13.37 4.89 -16.93
N ASN A 110 -12.60 3.82 -16.84
CA ASN A 110 -12.99 2.66 -16.08
C ASN A 110 -12.95 3.00 -14.57
N PHE A 111 -14.09 2.90 -13.88
CA PHE A 111 -14.16 3.28 -12.47
C PHE A 111 -13.34 2.39 -11.54
N LYS A 112 -13.06 1.11 -11.90
CA LYS A 112 -12.08 0.28 -11.18
C LYS A 112 -10.70 0.92 -11.23
N LYS A 113 -10.33 1.53 -12.35
CA LYS A 113 -9.08 2.29 -12.49
C LYS A 113 -9.08 3.61 -11.72
N TYR A 114 -10.23 4.27 -11.56
CA TYR A 114 -10.35 5.41 -10.63
C TYR A 114 -9.94 5.05 -9.22
N PHE A 115 -10.34 3.88 -8.71
CA PHE A 115 -9.94 3.46 -7.36
C PHE A 115 -8.42 3.29 -7.21
N TYR A 116 -7.71 2.87 -8.27
CA TYR A 116 -6.24 2.76 -8.24
C TYR A 116 -5.54 4.12 -8.21
N ILE A 117 -6.22 5.21 -8.58
CA ILE A 117 -5.66 6.58 -8.55
C ILE A 117 -6.14 7.35 -7.31
N LEU A 118 -7.44 7.24 -7.01
CA LEU A 118 -8.10 7.89 -5.88
C LEU A 118 -7.50 7.44 -4.54
N ARG A 119 -7.21 6.14 -4.36
CA ARG A 119 -6.63 5.64 -3.11
C ARG A 119 -5.26 6.27 -2.81
N PRO A 120 -4.29 6.28 -3.74
CA PRO A 120 -3.06 7.06 -3.56
C PRO A 120 -3.29 8.54 -3.26
N ALA A 121 -4.24 9.20 -3.94
CA ALA A 121 -4.51 10.63 -3.69
C ALA A 121 -5.06 10.89 -2.27
N LEU A 122 -5.96 10.04 -1.79
CA LEU A 122 -6.47 10.11 -0.40
C LEU A 122 -5.37 9.80 0.62
N ALA A 123 -4.46 8.87 0.31
CA ALA A 123 -3.31 8.58 1.16
C ALA A 123 -2.34 9.78 1.24
N ILE A 124 -2.12 10.50 0.13
CA ILE A 124 -1.38 11.77 0.12
C ILE A 124 -2.05 12.79 1.04
N ARG A 125 -3.37 12.99 0.91
CA ARG A 125 -4.12 13.91 1.79
C ARG A 125 -4.02 13.51 3.26
N TRP A 126 -4.08 12.21 3.54
CA TRP A 126 -3.92 11.70 4.89
C TRP A 126 -2.54 12.05 5.46
N ILE A 127 -1.46 11.79 4.72
CA ILE A 127 -0.09 12.13 5.11
C ILE A 127 0.08 13.65 5.28
N ARG A 128 -0.60 14.45 4.45
CA ARG A 128 -0.62 15.91 4.55
C ARG A 128 -1.22 16.38 5.87
N LEU A 129 -2.36 15.82 6.27
CA LEU A 129 -3.10 16.22 7.47
C LEU A 129 -2.60 15.54 8.75
N ARG A 130 -2.03 14.34 8.63
CA ARG A 130 -1.59 13.48 9.74
C ARG A 130 -0.21 12.88 9.42
N PRO A 131 0.86 13.66 9.55
CA PRO A 131 2.20 13.23 9.13
C PRO A 131 2.72 12.00 9.88
N ASP A 132 2.26 11.78 11.11
CA ASP A 132 2.74 10.70 12.00
C ASP A 132 1.81 9.48 12.02
N VAL A 133 0.71 9.49 11.26
CA VAL A 133 -0.29 8.42 11.26
C VAL A 133 -0.39 7.82 9.87
N SER A 134 -0.15 6.51 9.77
CA SER A 134 -0.29 5.79 8.50
C SER A 134 -1.73 5.84 7.97
N PRO A 135 -1.92 5.97 6.65
CA PRO A 135 -3.25 5.96 6.03
C PRO A 135 -3.93 4.60 6.23
N PRO A 136 -5.24 4.54 6.56
CA PRO A 136 -5.97 3.28 6.72
C PRO A 136 -6.06 2.48 5.42
N MET A 137 -5.95 1.15 5.47
CA MET A 137 -6.12 0.30 4.29
C MET A 137 -7.54 0.32 3.71
N ASN A 138 -8.54 0.50 4.58
CA ASN A 138 -9.95 0.57 4.20
C ASN A 138 -10.29 1.98 3.68
N LEU A 139 -10.79 2.07 2.44
CA LEU A 139 -11.07 3.35 1.80
C LEU A 139 -12.17 4.14 2.52
N GLN A 140 -13.22 3.47 3.02
CA GLN A 140 -14.30 4.12 3.76
C GLN A 140 -13.76 4.75 5.05
N ALA A 141 -12.91 4.03 5.80
CA ALA A 141 -12.26 4.55 7.00
C ALA A 141 -11.31 5.71 6.68
N MET A 142 -10.59 5.64 5.56
CA MET A 142 -9.73 6.73 5.10
C MET A 142 -10.54 7.99 4.79
N VAL A 143 -11.63 7.87 4.03
CA VAL A 143 -12.53 9.00 3.69
C VAL A 143 -13.19 9.58 4.94
N ALA A 144 -13.70 8.74 5.84
CA ALA A 144 -14.34 9.19 7.08
C ALA A 144 -13.39 9.96 8.01
N GLY A 145 -12.09 9.67 7.92
CA GLY A 145 -11.08 10.41 8.64
C GLY A 145 -10.59 11.67 7.94
N LEU A 146 -11.01 11.99 6.71
CA LEU A 146 -10.51 13.16 5.98
C LEU A 146 -11.54 14.30 6.00
N ASP A 147 -11.05 15.53 6.11
CA ASP A 147 -11.87 16.72 5.90
C ASP A 147 -11.98 16.97 4.39
N LEU A 148 -13.05 16.46 3.79
CA LEU A 148 -13.36 16.57 2.36
C LEU A 148 -14.70 17.27 2.18
N PRO A 149 -14.90 18.04 1.09
CA PRO A 149 -16.20 18.63 0.79
C PRO A 149 -17.28 17.55 0.68
N ASP A 150 -18.49 17.83 1.20
CA ASP A 150 -19.62 16.90 1.18
C ASP A 150 -19.95 16.38 -0.23
N ALA A 151 -19.79 17.25 -1.25
CA ALA A 151 -19.96 16.86 -2.64
C ALA A 151 -18.98 15.76 -3.07
N THR A 152 -17.71 15.87 -2.67
CA THR A 152 -16.67 14.87 -2.96
C THR A 152 -16.93 13.57 -2.20
N ILE A 153 -17.31 13.66 -0.92
CA ILE A 153 -17.68 12.49 -0.11
C ILE A 153 -18.86 11.75 -0.76
N GLY A 154 -19.88 12.48 -1.21
CA GLY A 154 -21.05 11.94 -1.89
C GLY A 154 -20.70 11.19 -3.17
N GLU A 155 -19.80 11.73 -4.00
CA GLU A 155 -19.34 11.06 -5.22
C GLU A 155 -18.52 9.79 -4.93
N ILE A 156 -17.62 9.83 -3.93
CA ILE A 156 -16.86 8.64 -3.51
C ILE A 156 -17.80 7.56 -2.96
N ALA A 157 -18.81 7.95 -2.17
CA ALA A 157 -19.81 7.02 -1.65
C ALA A 157 -20.63 6.36 -2.78
N ARG A 158 -21.05 7.12 -3.79
CA ARG A 158 -21.76 6.58 -4.98
C ARG A 158 -20.91 5.60 -5.77
N LEU A 159 -19.61 5.89 -5.96
CA LEU A 159 -18.68 4.97 -6.60
C LEU A 159 -18.50 3.67 -5.80
N LEU A 160 -18.37 3.78 -4.48
CA LEU A 160 -18.25 2.63 -3.58
C LEU A 160 -19.53 1.78 -3.55
N GLU A 161 -20.70 2.41 -3.57
CA GLU A 161 -21.98 1.70 -3.64
C GLU A 161 -22.12 0.96 -4.98
N SER A 162 -21.73 1.61 -6.08
CA SER A 162 -21.71 1.00 -7.41
C SER A 162 -20.77 -0.21 -7.47
N LYS A 163 -19.62 -0.14 -6.78
CA LYS A 163 -18.69 -1.28 -6.55
C LYS A 163 -19.33 -2.44 -5.82
N SER A 164 -20.14 -2.15 -4.82
CA SER A 164 -20.75 -3.18 -3.98
C SER A 164 -21.91 -3.88 -4.67
N LYS A 165 -22.64 -3.19 -5.56
CA LYS A 165 -23.84 -3.72 -6.25
C LYS A 165 -23.51 -4.43 -7.56
N ALA A 166 -22.43 -4.04 -8.25
CA ALA A 166 -22.04 -4.62 -9.52
C ALA A 166 -20.73 -5.41 -9.38
N LYS A 167 -20.69 -6.64 -9.93
CA LYS A 167 -19.48 -7.48 -9.94
C LYS A 167 -18.35 -6.84 -10.74
N GLU A 168 -18.71 -6.04 -11.76
CA GLU A 168 -17.83 -5.13 -12.47
C GLU A 168 -18.37 -3.70 -12.38
N ILE A 169 -17.57 -2.77 -11.89
CA ILE A 169 -17.88 -1.37 -12.06
C ILE A 169 -17.50 -1.00 -13.50
N GLY A 170 -18.49 -0.61 -14.30
CA GLY A 170 -18.31 -0.21 -15.69
C GLY A 170 -17.40 1.02 -15.88
N ALA A 171 -17.34 1.46 -17.12
CA ALA A 171 -16.75 2.75 -17.47
C ALA A 171 -17.83 3.84 -17.50
N GLY A 172 -17.42 5.09 -17.30
CA GLY A 172 -18.30 6.24 -17.40
C GLY A 172 -17.52 7.54 -17.48
N LYS A 173 -18.26 8.64 -17.49
CA LYS A 173 -17.66 9.99 -17.51
C LYS A 173 -16.82 10.24 -16.27
N ARG A 174 -15.78 11.04 -16.46
CA ARG A 174 -14.96 11.57 -15.37
C ARG A 174 -15.82 12.32 -14.35
N ILE A 175 -15.41 12.24 -13.09
CA ILE A 175 -16.09 12.86 -11.96
C ILE A 175 -15.27 14.08 -11.52
N PRO A 176 -15.68 15.32 -11.85
CA PRO A 176 -14.85 16.51 -11.66
C PRO A 176 -14.38 16.72 -10.22
N ALA A 177 -15.22 16.39 -9.23
CA ALA A 177 -14.87 16.51 -7.82
C ALA A 177 -13.71 15.59 -7.41
N ILE A 178 -13.64 14.39 -7.98
CA ILE A 178 -12.56 13.43 -7.73
C ILE A 178 -11.30 13.84 -8.48
N ASP A 179 -11.43 14.32 -9.72
CA ASP A 179 -10.30 14.80 -10.51
C ASP A 179 -9.61 15.99 -9.85
N ALA A 180 -10.41 16.94 -9.35
CA ALA A 180 -9.91 18.08 -8.61
C ALA A 180 -9.16 17.66 -7.36
N LEU A 181 -9.69 16.69 -6.60
CA LEU A 181 -9.00 16.12 -5.44
C LEU A 181 -7.66 15.47 -5.82
N ILE A 182 -7.65 14.63 -6.86
CA ILE A 182 -6.41 13.97 -7.33
C ILE A 182 -5.38 15.01 -7.77
N ALA A 183 -5.80 16.01 -8.54
CA ALA A 183 -4.92 17.08 -9.02
C ALA A 183 -4.37 17.93 -7.86
N GLU A 184 -5.19 18.29 -6.89
CA GLU A 184 -4.77 19.08 -5.72
C GLU A 184 -3.70 18.34 -4.91
N GLU A 185 -3.96 17.08 -4.57
CA GLU A 185 -3.05 16.33 -3.69
C GLU A 185 -1.75 15.96 -4.40
N THR A 186 -1.81 15.57 -5.68
CA THR A 186 -0.58 15.29 -6.44
C THR A 186 0.27 16.54 -6.66
N ALA A 187 -0.35 17.71 -6.88
CA ALA A 187 0.38 18.97 -6.97
C ALA A 187 1.09 19.32 -5.65
N TRP A 188 0.38 19.22 -4.52
CA TRP A 188 0.97 19.45 -3.20
C TRP A 188 2.12 18.49 -2.88
N ALA A 189 1.95 17.20 -3.18
CA ALA A 189 2.98 16.19 -2.97
C ALA A 189 4.24 16.48 -3.78
N ARG A 190 4.09 16.89 -5.05
CA ARG A 190 5.21 17.25 -5.95
C ARG A 190 6.04 18.40 -5.42
N GLU A 191 5.41 19.38 -4.79
CA GLU A 191 6.12 20.51 -4.16
C GLU A 191 6.88 20.09 -2.89
N THR A 192 6.30 19.14 -2.14
CA THR A 192 6.77 18.72 -0.81
C THR A 192 7.90 17.67 -0.87
N ASP A 193 7.94 16.83 -1.89
CA ASP A 193 8.86 15.67 -2.02
C ASP A 193 10.35 16.02 -2.27
N LYS A 194 10.74 17.28 -2.09
CA LYS A 194 12.12 17.75 -2.37
C LYS A 194 13.16 17.37 -1.31
N SER A 195 12.77 16.72 -0.20
CA SER A 195 13.68 16.38 0.90
C SER A 195 13.72 14.89 1.20
N ARG A 196 14.80 14.23 0.76
CA ARG A 196 15.01 12.79 0.99
C ARG A 196 15.91 12.58 2.20
N GLN A 197 15.36 12.04 3.28
CA GLN A 197 16.16 11.49 4.38
C GLN A 197 16.25 9.98 4.24
N ARG A 198 17.47 9.44 4.36
CA ARG A 198 17.75 8.01 4.38
C ARG A 198 17.96 7.64 5.84
N SER A 199 17.10 6.81 6.42
CA SER A 199 17.36 6.31 7.78
C SER A 199 18.38 5.18 7.74
N ASP A 200 19.33 5.22 8.66
CA ASP A 200 20.22 4.10 8.94
C ASP A 200 19.54 3.10 9.89
N LEU A 201 18.59 2.32 9.35
CA LEU A 201 17.85 1.28 10.07
C LEU A 201 18.21 -0.13 9.59
N ILE A 202 19.27 -0.26 8.79
CA ILE A 202 19.68 -1.54 8.20
C ILE A 202 20.07 -2.53 9.30
N GLY A 203 20.84 -2.10 10.31
CA GLY A 203 21.23 -2.98 11.42
C GLY A 203 20.04 -3.54 12.20
N VAL A 204 18.99 -2.73 12.39
CA VAL A 204 17.75 -3.15 13.06
C VAL A 204 16.98 -4.17 12.20
N ALA A 205 16.93 -3.95 10.89
CA ALA A 205 16.31 -4.89 9.96
C ALA A 205 17.06 -6.23 9.95
N ASP A 206 18.39 -6.20 9.97
CA ASP A 206 19.23 -7.40 10.02
C ASP A 206 19.03 -8.20 11.32
N GLU A 207 18.91 -7.53 12.46
CA GLU A 207 18.61 -8.18 13.74
C GLU A 207 17.23 -8.83 13.74
N LEU A 208 16.22 -8.13 13.25
CA LEU A 208 14.85 -8.66 13.14
C LEU A 208 14.80 -9.85 12.18
N PHE A 209 15.49 -9.76 11.04
CA PHE A 209 15.62 -10.85 10.08
C PHE A 209 16.22 -12.10 10.72
N ARG A 210 17.37 -11.98 11.40
CA ARG A 210 18.04 -13.13 12.03
C ARG A 210 17.18 -13.78 13.11
N ARG A 211 16.42 -12.99 13.88
CA ARG A 211 15.50 -13.51 14.89
C ARG A 211 14.39 -14.36 14.27
N ILE A 212 13.71 -13.81 13.26
CA ILE A 212 12.59 -14.51 12.59
C ILE A 212 13.07 -15.80 11.93
N VAL A 213 14.25 -15.78 11.29
CA VAL A 213 14.82 -17.00 10.68
C VAL A 213 15.24 -18.03 11.73
N GLY A 214 15.82 -17.59 12.86
CA GLY A 214 16.17 -18.50 13.95
C GLY A 214 14.97 -19.23 14.54
N GLU A 215 13.82 -18.56 14.66
CA GLU A 215 12.57 -19.20 15.12
C GLU A 215 12.05 -20.26 14.14
N VAL A 216 12.36 -20.16 12.84
CA VAL A 216 11.99 -21.19 11.84
C VAL A 216 12.86 -22.44 11.96
N ASP A 217 14.13 -22.29 12.30
CA ASP A 217 15.06 -23.41 12.44
C ASP A 217 14.82 -24.23 13.74
N ASP A 218 14.15 -23.64 14.74
CA ASP A 218 13.81 -24.27 16.01
C ASP A 218 12.54 -25.17 15.96
N VAL A 219 11.82 -25.19 14.82
CA VAL A 219 10.55 -25.91 14.60
C VAL A 219 10.73 -27.11 13.67
#